data_AF-D3KZ62-F1
#
_entry.id   AF-D3KZ62-F1
#
_cell.length_a   1.000
_cell.length_b   1.000
_cell.length_c   1.000
_cell.angle_alpha   90.00
_cell.angle_beta   90.00
_cell.angle_gamma   90.00
#
_symmetry.space_group_name_H-M   'P 1'
#
loop_
_entity.id
_entity.type
_entity.pdbx_description
1 polymer ?
#
loop_
_entity_poly.entity_id
_entity_poly.type
_entity_poly.pdbx_seq_one_letter_code
_entity_poly.pdbx_strand_id
1 'polypeptide(L)'
;GEVIRGMDIAMEGMCAGEQRRVIIPPEEGFGDEDEATGVNKEETLYYFVELKSIFRPNPGDSWITDEGVHITVTHEIDEENCIRAEDGDTLHQQYTLHLEDGSFVDSSWGRNKPFIFKWKRNQIISG
;
A
#
# COMPACT_ATOMS: atom_id res chain seq x y z
N GLY A 1 -10.51 12.27 -4.06
CA GLY A 1 -9.91 11.16 -3.29
C GLY A 1 -9.95 9.92 -4.15
N GLU A 2 -9.34 8.82 -3.71
CA GLU A 2 -9.48 7.52 -4.38
C GLU A 2 -10.82 6.83 -4.06
N VAL A 3 -11.59 7.39 -3.11
CA VAL A 3 -12.90 6.90 -2.65
C VAL A 3 -13.94 8.03 -2.64
N ILE A 4 -15.22 7.65 -2.60
CA ILE A 4 -16.36 8.59 -2.50
C ILE A 4 -16.36 9.34 -1.16
N ARG A 5 -16.85 10.59 -1.17
CA ARG A 5 -16.83 11.48 0.00
C ARG A 5 -17.55 10.89 1.22
N GLY A 6 -18.68 10.24 1.03
CA GLY A 6 -19.42 9.60 2.11
C GLY A 6 -18.63 8.49 2.81
N MET A 7 -17.75 7.80 2.08
CA MET A 7 -16.87 6.80 2.66
C MET A 7 -15.74 7.44 3.47
N ASP A 8 -15.15 8.55 3.00
CA ASP A 8 -14.16 9.30 3.78
C ASP A 8 -14.73 9.70 5.15
N ILE A 9 -15.96 10.22 5.18
CA ILE A 9 -16.69 10.56 6.42
C ILE A 9 -16.91 9.31 7.27
N ALA A 10 -17.36 8.22 6.66
CA ALA A 10 -17.69 6.98 7.36
C ALA A 10 -16.48 6.29 7.99
N MET A 11 -15.27 6.51 7.46
CA MET A 11 -14.02 5.94 7.96
C MET A 11 -13.35 6.83 9.02
N GLU A 12 -13.80 8.07 9.20
CA GLU A 12 -13.22 9.00 10.18
C GLU A 12 -13.27 8.43 11.61
N GLY A 13 -12.13 8.49 12.31
CA GLY A 13 -11.99 8.02 13.69
C GLY A 13 -12.11 6.51 13.88
N MET A 14 -12.13 5.71 12.81
CA MET A 14 -12.27 4.26 12.90
C MET A 14 -11.00 3.58 13.45
N CYS A 15 -11.19 2.59 14.32
CA CYS A 15 -10.11 1.79 14.88
C CYS A 15 -9.84 0.53 14.03
N ALA A 16 -8.60 0.05 13.99
CA ALA A 16 -8.29 -1.22 13.34
C ALA A 16 -9.07 -2.38 14.00
N GLY A 17 -9.69 -3.23 13.19
CA GLY A 17 -10.61 -4.30 13.57
C GLY A 17 -12.07 -3.85 13.76
N GLU A 18 -12.36 -2.54 13.78
CA GLU A 18 -13.72 -2.03 13.93
C GLU A 18 -14.59 -2.39 12.71
N GLN A 19 -15.90 -2.53 12.92
CA GLN A 19 -16.89 -2.75 11.87
C GLN A 19 -18.01 -1.72 11.94
N ARG A 20 -18.44 -1.18 10.80
CA ARG A 20 -19.54 -0.20 10.72
C ARG A 20 -20.57 -0.61 9.68
N ARG A 21 -21.84 -0.32 9.98
CA ARG A 21 -22.89 -0.21 8.97
C ARG A 21 -23.01 1.25 8.60
N VAL A 22 -22.87 1.55 7.31
CA VAL A 22 -22.82 2.92 6.80
C VAL A 22 -23.96 3.09 5.80
N ILE A 23 -24.69 4.19 5.94
CA ILE A 23 -25.74 4.60 5.01
C ILE A 23 -25.27 5.92 4.42
N ILE A 24 -24.95 5.92 3.12
CA ILE A 24 -24.43 7.09 2.40
C ILE A 24 -25.58 7.64 1.54
N PRO A 25 -26.06 8.86 1.80
CA PRO A 25 -27.09 9.45 0.97
C PRO A 25 -26.51 9.84 -0.41
N PRO A 26 -27.36 10.02 -1.44
CA PRO A 26 -26.90 10.20 -2.81
C PRO A 26 -25.92 11.37 -3.00
N GLU A 27 -26.11 12.47 -2.28
CA GLU A 27 -25.25 13.65 -2.32
C GLU A 27 -23.81 13.41 -1.83
N GLU A 28 -23.58 12.32 -1.10
CA GLU A 28 -22.27 11.88 -0.60
C GLU A 28 -21.73 10.64 -1.34
N GLY A 29 -22.46 10.16 -2.34
CA GLY A 29 -22.16 8.96 -3.14
C GLY A 29 -21.27 9.23 -4.35
N PHE A 30 -21.63 8.68 -5.50
CA PHE A 30 -20.88 8.79 -6.75
C PHE A 30 -21.21 10.04 -7.59
N GLY A 31 -22.21 10.84 -7.19
CA GLY A 31 -22.62 12.02 -7.93
C GLY A 31 -22.97 11.73 -9.40
N ASP A 32 -22.53 12.62 -10.31
CA ASP A 32 -22.77 12.54 -11.76
C ASP A 32 -21.69 11.73 -12.52
N GLU A 33 -20.65 11.23 -11.86
CA GLU A 33 -19.37 10.89 -12.53
C GLU A 33 -19.02 9.39 -12.67
N ASP A 34 -19.91 8.45 -12.31
CA ASP A 34 -19.49 7.03 -12.33
C ASP A 34 -20.49 6.05 -12.97
N GLU A 35 -20.67 6.16 -14.29
CA GLU A 35 -21.41 5.18 -15.12
C GLU A 35 -20.84 3.75 -15.03
N ALA A 36 -19.59 3.58 -14.59
CA ALA A 36 -18.92 2.30 -14.50
C ALA A 36 -19.45 1.38 -13.39
N THR A 37 -20.12 1.95 -12.38
CA THR A 37 -20.62 1.20 -11.22
C THR A 37 -22.06 0.70 -11.41
N GLY A 38 -22.82 1.26 -12.35
CA GLY A 38 -24.24 0.97 -12.55
C GLY A 38 -25.15 1.48 -11.42
N VAL A 39 -24.62 2.30 -10.52
CA VAL A 39 -25.36 2.92 -9.41
C VAL A 39 -26.05 4.17 -9.91
N ASN A 40 -27.35 4.33 -9.63
CA ASN A 40 -28.07 5.54 -10.03
C ASN A 40 -27.67 6.71 -9.12
N LYS A 41 -27.59 7.92 -9.69
CA LYS A 41 -27.23 9.16 -8.99
C LYS A 41 -28.10 9.53 -7.78
N GLU A 42 -29.27 8.91 -7.63
CA GLU A 42 -30.25 9.18 -6.56
C GLU A 42 -30.31 8.02 -5.55
N GLU A 43 -29.43 7.03 -5.66
CA GLU A 43 -29.43 5.86 -4.78
C GLU A 43 -28.71 6.14 -3.46
N THR A 44 -29.38 5.78 -2.36
CA THR A 44 -28.75 5.67 -1.05
C THR A 44 -27.96 4.37 -1.00
N LEU A 45 -26.69 4.46 -0.62
CA LEU A 45 -25.79 3.31 -0.55
C LEU A 45 -25.75 2.74 0.86
N TYR A 46 -25.73 1.42 0.97
CA TYR A 46 -25.68 0.70 2.24
C TYR A 46 -24.42 -0.16 2.27
N TYR A 47 -23.46 0.18 3.12
CA TYR A 47 -22.21 -0.55 3.27
C TYR A 47 -22.11 -1.23 4.63
N PHE A 48 -21.41 -2.36 4.63
CA PHE A 48 -20.78 -2.92 5.81
C PHE A 48 -19.27 -2.87 5.59
N VAL A 49 -18.55 -2.15 6.45
CA VAL A 49 -17.10 -1.94 6.34
C VAL A 49 -16.37 -2.50 7.55
N GLU A 50 -15.15 -2.99 7.32
CA GLU A 50 -14.22 -3.40 8.36
C GLU A 50 -12.85 -2.79 8.07
N LEU A 51 -12.26 -2.08 9.04
CA LEU A 51 -10.91 -1.54 8.91
C LEU A 51 -9.89 -2.60 9.32
N LYS A 52 -9.24 -3.25 8.36
CA LYS A 52 -8.34 -4.39 8.66
C LYS A 52 -7.06 -3.99 9.38
N SER A 53 -6.41 -2.92 8.95
CA SER A 53 -5.15 -2.46 9.51
C SER A 53 -4.96 -0.97 9.24
N ILE A 54 -4.09 -0.34 10.04
CA ILE A 54 -3.64 1.02 9.83
C ILE A 54 -2.13 0.97 9.70
N PHE A 55 -1.62 1.29 8.52
CA PHE A 55 -0.20 1.52 8.33
C PHE A 55 0.11 3.00 8.58
N ARG A 56 1.03 3.27 9.50
CA ARG A 56 1.55 4.62 9.74
C ARG A 56 3.02 4.63 9.33
N PRO A 57 3.40 5.38 8.28
CA PRO A 57 4.80 5.54 7.92
C PRO A 57 5.61 6.04 9.11
N ASN A 58 6.83 5.52 9.25
CA ASN A 58 7.79 5.94 10.27
C ASN A 58 9.10 6.28 9.55
N PRO A 59 9.23 7.47 8.95
CA PRO A 59 10.40 7.79 8.13
C PRO A 59 11.69 7.72 8.96
N GLY A 60 12.69 7.03 8.44
CA GLY A 60 14.05 6.96 9.01
C GLY A 60 15.05 7.71 8.13
N ASP A 61 16.29 7.21 8.13
CA ASP A 61 17.41 7.85 7.42
C ASP A 61 17.32 7.75 5.88
N SER A 62 17.99 8.70 5.23
CA SER A 62 18.27 8.70 3.79
C SER A 62 19.77 8.86 3.55
N TRP A 63 20.33 8.08 2.63
CA TRP A 63 21.74 8.17 2.24
C TRP A 63 21.95 7.79 0.77
N ILE A 64 23.13 8.11 0.26
CA ILE A 64 23.60 7.71 -1.06
C ILE A 64 24.84 6.84 -0.86
N THR A 65 24.89 5.66 -1.49
CA THR A 65 26.08 4.78 -1.40
C THR A 65 27.22 5.30 -2.29
N ASP A 66 28.42 4.76 -2.11
CA ASP A 66 29.58 5.12 -2.96
C ASP A 66 29.34 4.76 -4.44
N GLU A 67 28.46 3.80 -4.72
CA GLU A 67 28.00 3.41 -6.07
C GLU A 67 26.89 4.32 -6.63
N GLY A 68 26.46 5.35 -5.88
CA GLY A 68 25.40 6.28 -6.29
C GLY A 68 23.98 5.75 -6.10
N VAL A 69 23.77 4.71 -5.29
CA VAL A 69 22.42 4.21 -4.99
C VAL A 69 21.78 5.10 -3.92
N HIS A 70 20.64 5.71 -4.24
CA HIS A 70 19.85 6.50 -3.30
C HIS A 70 18.94 5.58 -2.48
N ILE A 71 19.08 5.61 -1.16
CA ILE A 71 18.29 4.79 -0.24
C ILE A 71 17.56 5.73 0.73
N THR A 72 16.29 5.44 0.99
CA THR A 72 15.47 6.16 1.97
C THR A 72 14.61 5.15 2.71
N VAL A 73 14.70 5.16 4.04
CA VAL A 73 13.88 4.32 4.91
C VAL A 73 12.53 5.01 5.10
N THR A 74 11.47 4.48 4.47
CA THR A 74 10.12 5.06 4.57
C THR A 74 9.33 4.58 5.79
N HIS A 75 9.74 3.45 6.37
CA HIS A 75 9.21 2.90 7.61
C HIS A 75 10.32 2.15 8.36
N GLU A 76 10.89 2.84 9.34
CA GLU A 76 11.90 2.32 10.25
C GLU A 76 11.26 1.39 11.29
N ILE A 77 11.96 0.29 11.59
CA ILE A 77 11.58 -0.72 12.56
C ILE A 77 12.45 -0.54 13.80
N ASP A 78 11.82 -0.49 14.98
CA ASP A 78 12.53 -0.44 16.26
C ASP A 78 13.60 -1.53 16.36
N GLU A 79 14.78 -1.20 16.89
CA GLU A 79 15.92 -2.12 16.91
C GLU A 79 15.62 -3.45 17.60
N GLU A 80 14.79 -3.44 18.65
CA GLU A 80 14.36 -4.63 19.38
C GLU A 80 13.53 -5.59 18.53
N ASN A 81 12.86 -5.09 17.49
CA ASN A 81 12.03 -5.85 16.57
C ASN A 81 12.72 -6.09 15.21
N CYS A 82 13.91 -5.51 15.01
CA CYS A 82 14.60 -5.53 13.73
C CYS A 82 15.43 -6.80 13.56
N ILE A 83 14.94 -7.73 12.73
CA ILE A 83 15.74 -8.86 12.25
C ILE A 83 16.47 -8.41 10.99
N ARG A 84 17.81 -8.34 11.07
CA ARG A 84 18.68 -7.97 9.94
C ARG A 84 19.01 -9.21 9.11
N ALA A 85 19.02 -9.06 7.78
CA ALA A 85 19.35 -10.14 6.86
C ALA A 85 20.83 -10.57 6.99
N GLU A 86 21.06 -11.87 7.14
CA GLU A 86 22.36 -12.51 7.28
C GLU A 86 22.71 -13.39 6.07
N ASP A 87 24.00 -13.72 5.90
CA ASP A 87 24.46 -14.51 4.75
C ASP A 87 23.75 -15.87 4.67
N GLY A 88 23.22 -16.19 3.49
CA GLY A 88 22.48 -17.43 3.25
C GLY A 88 21.00 -17.40 3.64
N ASP A 89 20.48 -16.29 4.16
CA ASP A 89 19.04 -16.11 4.41
C ASP A 89 18.21 -16.25 3.12
N THR A 90 16.98 -16.75 3.26
CA THR A 90 15.98 -16.67 2.20
C THR A 90 15.15 -15.42 2.41
N LEU A 91 15.27 -14.45 1.50
CA LEU A 91 14.51 -13.21 1.55
C LEU A 91 13.24 -13.34 0.72
N HIS A 92 12.13 -12.85 1.28
CA HIS A 92 10.83 -12.76 0.63
C HIS A 92 10.50 -11.28 0.43
N GLN A 93 10.86 -10.74 -0.73
CA GLN A 93 10.74 -9.32 -1.02
C GLN A 93 9.45 -9.03 -1.79
N GLN A 94 8.69 -8.03 -1.31
CA GLN A 94 7.70 -7.35 -2.14
C GLN A 94 8.34 -6.11 -2.75
N TYR A 95 8.09 -5.85 -4.03
CA TYR A 95 8.61 -4.69 -4.73
C TYR A 95 7.56 -4.08 -5.67
N THR A 96 7.76 -2.82 -6.01
CA THR A 96 7.06 -2.12 -7.08
C THR A 96 8.07 -1.22 -7.77
N LEU A 97 8.12 -1.31 -9.10
CA LEU A 97 9.08 -0.61 -9.93
C LEU A 97 8.35 0.44 -10.77
N HIS A 98 8.82 1.67 -10.68
CA HIS A 98 8.43 2.78 -11.54
C HIS A 98 9.67 3.38 -12.20
N LEU A 99 9.48 4.00 -13.35
CA LEU A 99 10.46 4.88 -13.97
C LEU A 99 10.49 6.25 -13.26
N GLU A 100 11.48 7.08 -13.59
CA GLU A 100 11.63 8.44 -13.03
C GLU A 100 10.40 9.33 -13.26
N ASP A 101 9.71 9.14 -14.39
CA ASP A 101 8.48 9.87 -14.73
C ASP A 101 7.22 9.34 -14.02
N GLY A 102 7.36 8.33 -13.18
CA GLY A 102 6.27 7.67 -12.46
C GLY A 102 5.57 6.56 -13.25
N SER A 103 5.99 6.26 -14.48
CA SER A 103 5.42 5.16 -15.26
C SER A 103 5.68 3.82 -14.57
N PHE A 104 4.63 3.04 -14.37
CA PHE A 104 4.70 1.69 -13.79
C PHE A 104 5.42 0.70 -14.72
N VAL A 105 6.27 -0.16 -14.16
CA VAL A 105 6.96 -1.24 -14.90
C VAL A 105 6.50 -2.62 -14.45
N ASP A 106 6.67 -2.96 -13.16
CA ASP A 106 6.24 -4.26 -12.61
C ASP A 106 6.05 -4.17 -11.08
N SER A 107 5.29 -5.11 -10.52
CA SER A 107 5.10 -5.28 -9.08
C SER A 107 4.85 -6.73 -8.71
N SER A 108 5.47 -7.18 -7.63
CA SER A 108 5.23 -8.52 -7.09
C SER A 108 3.82 -8.68 -6.50
N TRP A 109 3.18 -7.57 -6.10
CA TRP A 109 1.80 -7.57 -5.60
C TRP A 109 0.80 -8.05 -6.65
N GLY A 110 1.00 -7.71 -7.93
CA GLY A 110 0.13 -8.15 -9.03
C GLY A 110 0.11 -9.67 -9.23
N ARG A 111 1.16 -10.37 -8.78
CA ARG A 111 1.24 -11.84 -8.82
C ARG A 111 0.83 -12.52 -7.52
N ASN A 112 0.47 -11.73 -6.50
CA ASN A 112 0.17 -12.17 -5.14
C ASN A 112 1.25 -13.10 -4.54
N LYS A 113 2.51 -12.90 -4.94
CA LYS A 113 3.66 -13.70 -4.50
C LYS A 113 4.92 -12.83 -4.43
N PRO A 114 5.66 -12.84 -3.32
CA PRO A 114 6.93 -12.12 -3.21
C PRO A 114 7.97 -12.72 -4.14
N PHE A 115 8.98 -11.93 -4.49
CA PHE A 115 10.21 -12.43 -5.07
C PHE A 115 11.05 -13.10 -3.98
N ILE A 116 11.50 -14.33 -4.23
CA ILE A 116 12.20 -15.15 -3.24
C ILE A 116 13.62 -15.41 -3.75
N PHE A 117 14.63 -15.03 -2.97
CA PHE A 117 16.03 -15.23 -3.32
C PHE A 117 16.92 -15.46 -2.08
N LYS A 118 18.16 -15.93 -2.30
CA LYS A 118 19.16 -16.13 -1.24
C LYS A 118 20.06 -14.91 -1.09
N TRP A 119 20.17 -14.37 0.11
CA TRP A 119 21.02 -13.21 0.39
C TRP A 119 22.50 -13.52 0.16
N LYS A 120 23.22 -12.58 -0.46
CA LYS A 120 24.69 -12.59 -0.73
C LYS A 120 25.26 -13.81 -1.48
N ARG A 121 24.43 -14.72 -1.97
CA ARG A 121 24.86 -15.84 -2.82
C ARG A 121 24.77 -15.48 -4.30
N ASN A 122 25.70 -14.66 -4.81
CA ASN A 122 26.01 -14.48 -6.25
C ASN A 122 24.87 -14.74 -7.28
N GLN A 123 23.66 -14.25 -7.02
CA GLN A 123 22.53 -14.33 -7.95
C GLN A 123 22.11 -12.91 -8.30
N ILE A 124 22.93 -12.28 -9.14
CA ILE A 124 22.58 -11.03 -9.81
C ILE A 124 21.87 -11.42 -11.11
N ILE A 125 20.64 -10.93 -11.28
CA ILE A 125 20.11 -10.67 -12.62
C ILE A 125 21.01 -9.60 -13.19
N SER A 126 21.90 -9.97 -14.10
CA SER A 126 22.79 -9.04 -14.79
C SER A 126 21.93 -8.05 -15.57
N GLY A 127 21.99 -6.78 -15.16
CA GLY A 127 21.48 -5.64 -15.92
C GLY A 127 22.35 -5.30 -17.11
#